data_AF-A0A255YY87-F1
#
_entry.id   AF-A0A255YY87-F1
#
_cell.length_a   1.000
_cell.length_b   1.000
_cell.length_c   1.000
_cell.angle_alpha   90.00
_cell.angle_beta   90.00
_cell.angle_gamma   90.00
#
_symmetry.space_group_name_H-M   'P 1'
#
loop_
_entity.id
_entity.type
_entity.pdbx_description
1 polymer ?
#
loop_
_entity_poly.entity_id
_entity_poly.type
_entity_poly.pdbx_seq_one_letter_code
_entity_poly.pdbx_strand_id
1 'polypeptide(L)'
;MLSFRSVARAVGAVSLATLLAAGPALAASTKGPCYSVPEFAAEQGIRLHTELMVVGLTCQHMDVKGEVSLFNKYKQFTLKHQTRIQQWEKTLVAYYKRTTSGNPTRTFDTFRTRLANETSQRAIALTTPVFCGTHAPLVTAAMTASLEEIERGLLPDADGVRVANAPRCDRPAPTVLMADAAAAAKAAPARAPAASGAAAGAAKTKSKSAAP
;
A
#
# COMPACT_ATOMS: atom_id res chain seq x y z
N MET A 1 -51.93 -25.11 34.75
CA MET A 1 -52.89 -26.17 34.34
C MET A 1 -52.99 -26.14 32.82
N LEU A 2 -52.60 -27.27 32.20
CA LEU A 2 -52.81 -27.71 30.81
C LEU A 2 -52.27 -26.85 29.65
N SER A 3 -51.78 -27.40 28.54
CA SER A 3 -51.17 -28.68 28.19
C SER A 3 -50.75 -28.57 26.72
N PHE A 4 -49.72 -29.31 26.33
CA PHE A 4 -49.20 -29.46 24.96
C PHE A 4 -50.26 -29.78 23.91
N ARG A 5 -49.98 -29.45 22.64
CA ARG A 5 -49.95 -30.45 21.55
C ARG A 5 -49.30 -29.95 20.25
N SER A 6 -48.33 -30.76 19.81
CA SER A 6 -47.65 -30.75 18.52
C SER A 6 -48.59 -31.10 17.35
N VAL A 7 -48.26 -30.63 16.15
CA VAL A 7 -48.67 -31.27 14.89
C VAL A 7 -47.44 -31.53 14.04
N ALA A 8 -47.14 -32.81 13.88
CA ALA A 8 -46.24 -33.36 12.87
C ALA A 8 -47.08 -33.98 11.76
N ARG A 9 -46.65 -33.82 10.50
CA ARG A 9 -46.89 -34.67 9.32
C ARG A 9 -46.37 -33.92 8.08
N ALA A 10 -45.84 -34.51 7.03
CA ALA A 10 -45.17 -35.78 6.79
C ALA A 10 -44.58 -35.66 5.37
N VAL A 11 -43.37 -36.19 5.19
CA VAL A 11 -42.84 -36.91 4.01
C VAL A 11 -43.39 -36.57 2.63
N GLY A 12 -42.49 -36.04 1.79
CA GLY A 12 -42.56 -36.15 0.33
C GLY A 12 -41.14 -36.21 -0.23
N ALA A 13 -40.66 -37.41 -0.56
CA ALA A 13 -39.39 -37.65 -1.23
C ALA A 13 -39.65 -37.84 -2.73
N VAL A 14 -39.01 -37.04 -3.59
CA VAL A 14 -38.73 -37.39 -4.99
C VAL A 14 -37.35 -36.84 -5.35
N SER A 15 -36.48 -37.76 -5.75
CA SER A 15 -35.09 -37.58 -6.14
C SER A 15 -34.92 -36.86 -7.48
N LEU A 16 -33.93 -35.97 -7.58
CA LEU A 16 -33.04 -35.93 -8.75
C LEU A 16 -31.67 -35.39 -8.33
N ALA A 17 -30.70 -36.30 -8.32
CA ALA A 17 -29.31 -36.00 -8.08
C ALA A 17 -28.71 -35.28 -9.30
N THR A 18 -28.62 -33.96 -9.22
CA THR A 18 -27.66 -33.18 -10.04
C THR A 18 -26.41 -32.95 -9.21
N LEU A 19 -25.47 -33.90 -9.31
CA LEU A 19 -24.06 -33.69 -8.98
C LEU A 19 -23.48 -32.68 -9.98
N LEU A 20 -23.78 -31.40 -9.82
CA LEU A 20 -22.85 -30.37 -10.31
C LEU A 20 -21.69 -30.35 -9.33
N ALA A 21 -20.59 -30.93 -9.77
CA ALA A 21 -19.27 -30.72 -9.19
C ALA A 21 -18.96 -29.22 -9.22
N ALA A 22 -19.39 -28.49 -8.19
CA ALA A 22 -18.78 -27.24 -7.79
C ALA A 22 -17.40 -27.60 -7.23
N GLY A 23 -16.45 -27.87 -8.13
CA GLY A 23 -15.06 -27.93 -7.77
C GLY A 23 -14.71 -26.61 -7.08
N PRO A 24 -14.01 -26.61 -5.95
CA PRO A 24 -13.51 -25.37 -5.40
C PRO A 24 -12.66 -24.75 -6.50
N ALA A 25 -13.06 -23.56 -6.95
CA ALA A 25 -12.18 -22.69 -7.70
C ALA A 25 -11.00 -22.42 -6.78
N LEU A 26 -9.98 -23.28 -6.88
CA LEU A 26 -8.64 -23.00 -6.40
C LEU A 26 -8.24 -21.77 -7.19
N ALA A 27 -8.50 -20.59 -6.60
CA ALA A 27 -7.90 -19.35 -7.00
C ALA A 27 -6.43 -19.67 -7.24
N ALA A 28 -6.02 -19.60 -8.51
CA ALA A 28 -4.69 -19.97 -8.92
C ALA A 28 -3.74 -19.16 -8.03
N SER A 29 -3.06 -19.86 -7.13
CA SER A 29 -1.95 -19.31 -6.37
C SER A 29 -0.84 -19.10 -7.38
N THR A 30 -0.91 -17.97 -8.09
CA THR A 30 0.21 -17.48 -8.87
C THR A 30 1.36 -17.36 -7.89
N LYS A 31 2.38 -18.20 -8.06
CA LYS A 31 3.57 -18.33 -7.21
C LYS A 31 4.48 -17.08 -7.23
N GLY A 32 3.89 -15.89 -7.16
CA GLY A 32 4.56 -14.60 -7.06
C GLY A 32 3.94 -13.76 -5.93
N PRO A 33 4.66 -12.75 -5.41
CA PRO A 33 4.15 -11.89 -4.34
C PRO A 33 3.06 -10.97 -4.88
N CYS A 34 1.79 -11.38 -4.75
CA CYS A 34 0.61 -10.60 -5.09
C CYS A 34 -0.34 -10.51 -3.90
N TYR A 35 -1.15 -9.45 -3.87
CA TYR A 35 -2.16 -9.24 -2.86
C TYR A 35 -3.49 -9.90 -3.24
N SER A 36 -4.07 -10.63 -2.30
CA SER A 36 -5.51 -10.88 -2.29
C SER A 36 -6.28 -9.56 -2.06
N VAL A 37 -7.59 -9.55 -2.33
CA VAL A 37 -8.45 -8.38 -2.09
C VAL A 37 -8.32 -7.80 -0.67
N PRO A 38 -8.39 -8.61 0.42
CA PRO A 38 -8.22 -8.07 1.76
C PRO A 38 -6.79 -7.58 2.05
N GLU A 39 -5.76 -8.21 1.47
CA GLU A 39 -4.38 -7.75 1.62
C GLU A 39 -4.15 -6.41 0.90
N PHE A 40 -4.75 -6.22 -0.27
CA PHE A 40 -4.71 -4.94 -0.99
C PHE A 40 -5.40 -3.85 -0.18
N ALA A 41 -6.63 -4.09 0.29
CA ALA A 41 -7.34 -3.13 1.11
C ALA A 41 -6.57 -2.78 2.41
N ALA A 42 -5.89 -3.77 3.02
CA ALA A 42 -5.03 -3.55 4.16
C ALA A 42 -3.80 -2.69 3.82
N GLU A 43 -3.16 -2.91 2.66
CA GLU A 43 -2.09 -2.03 2.18
C GLU A 43 -2.57 -0.59 2.05
N GLN A 44 -3.71 -0.39 1.38
CA GLN A 44 -4.27 0.94 1.18
C GLN A 44 -4.64 1.60 2.51
N GLY A 45 -5.12 0.84 3.49
CA GLY A 45 -5.41 1.35 4.83
C GLY A 45 -4.15 1.82 5.58
N ILE A 46 -3.05 1.07 5.50
CA ILE A 46 -1.77 1.48 6.10
C ILE A 46 -1.14 2.66 5.34
N ARG A 47 -1.31 2.71 4.01
CA ARG A 47 -0.91 3.87 3.20
C ARG A 47 -1.66 5.13 3.61
N LEU A 48 -2.99 5.06 3.73
CA LEU A 48 -3.81 6.17 4.22
C LEU A 48 -3.36 6.60 5.62
N HIS A 49 -3.22 5.65 6.56
CA HIS A 49 -2.80 5.96 7.93
C HIS A 49 -1.44 6.67 7.98
N THR A 50 -0.49 6.23 7.16
CA THR A 50 0.85 6.82 7.06
C THR A 50 0.81 8.20 6.40
N GLU A 51 0.01 8.37 5.34
CA GLU A 51 -0.17 9.66 4.67
C GLU A 51 -0.77 10.69 5.63
N LEU A 52 -1.83 10.33 6.36
CA LEU A 52 -2.44 11.20 7.39
C LEU A 52 -1.43 11.65 8.44
N MET A 53 -0.55 10.75 8.88
CA MET A 53 0.52 11.08 9.83
C MET A 53 1.50 12.10 9.26
N VAL A 54 2.02 11.87 8.05
CA VAL A 54 3.00 12.76 7.42
C VAL A 54 2.37 14.12 7.14
N VAL A 55 1.16 14.17 6.56
CA VAL A 55 0.44 15.42 6.33
C VAL A 55 0.22 16.19 7.64
N GLY A 56 -0.19 15.49 8.71
CA GLY A 56 -0.37 16.09 10.03
C GLY A 56 0.92 16.69 10.61
N LEU A 57 2.10 16.15 10.28
CA LEU A 57 3.40 16.69 10.70
C LEU A 57 3.90 17.81 9.78
N THR A 58 3.77 17.66 8.47
CA THR A 58 4.27 18.61 7.46
C THR A 58 3.44 19.89 7.41
N CYS A 59 2.13 19.80 7.63
CA CYS A 59 1.20 20.90 7.40
C CYS A 59 0.78 21.65 8.68
N GLN A 60 1.51 21.49 9.79
CA GLN A 60 1.18 22.13 11.08
C GLN A 60 1.06 23.65 11.02
N HIS A 61 1.77 24.31 10.09
CA HIS A 61 1.66 25.74 9.87
C HIS A 61 0.27 26.19 9.38
N MET A 62 -0.57 25.26 8.91
CA MET A 62 -1.97 25.50 8.52
C MET A 62 -2.96 25.35 9.69
N ASP A 63 -2.50 25.02 10.90
CA ASP A 63 -3.38 24.86 12.04
C ASP A 63 -4.10 26.19 12.36
N VAL A 64 -5.43 26.11 12.48
CA VAL A 64 -6.28 27.26 12.82
C VAL A 64 -6.31 27.41 14.35
N LYS A 65 -6.04 28.61 14.85
CA LYS A 65 -6.11 28.89 16.29
C LYS A 65 -7.51 28.60 16.82
N GLY A 66 -7.60 27.80 17.88
CA GLY A 66 -8.87 27.37 18.49
C GLY A 66 -9.43 26.06 17.93
N GLU A 67 -8.85 25.50 16.86
CA GLU A 67 -9.22 24.20 16.33
C GLU A 67 -8.24 23.09 16.75
N VAL A 68 -8.68 21.83 16.60
CA VAL A 68 -7.80 20.67 16.75
C VAL A 68 -6.77 20.67 15.61
N SER A 69 -5.48 20.68 15.95
CA SER A 69 -4.39 20.62 14.97
C SER A 69 -4.50 19.40 14.04
N LEU A 70 -3.95 19.50 12.83
CA LEU A 70 -3.93 18.40 11.86
C LEU A 70 -3.28 17.14 12.43
N PHE A 71 -2.19 17.29 13.20
CA PHE A 71 -1.56 16.15 13.85
C PHE A 71 -2.45 15.50 14.92
N ASN A 72 -3.20 16.30 15.68
CA ASN A 72 -4.13 15.77 16.67
C ASN A 72 -5.36 15.12 16.00
N LYS A 73 -5.82 15.62 14.84
CA LYS A 73 -6.83 14.95 14.02
C LYS A 73 -6.33 13.55 13.59
N TYR A 74 -5.11 13.42 13.09
CA TYR A 74 -4.50 12.10 12.81
C TYR A 74 -4.50 11.16 14.04
N LYS A 75 -4.16 11.67 15.23
CA LYS A 75 -4.20 10.86 16.46
C LYS A 75 -5.62 10.41 16.79
N GLN A 76 -6.61 11.30 16.67
CA GLN A 76 -8.01 10.96 16.87
C GLN A 76 -8.50 9.91 15.86
N PHE A 77 -8.11 10.01 14.58
CA PHE A 77 -8.37 8.99 13.57
C PHE A 77 -7.80 7.62 14.00
N THR A 78 -6.55 7.62 14.47
CA THR A 78 -5.87 6.40 14.93
C THR A 78 -6.59 5.76 16.12
N LEU A 79 -7.06 6.56 17.08
CA LEU A 79 -7.81 6.08 18.24
C LEU A 79 -9.19 5.55 17.84
N LYS A 80 -9.93 6.31 17.00
CA LYS A 80 -11.28 5.96 16.51
C LYS A 80 -11.28 4.64 15.74
N HIS A 81 -10.23 4.35 14.97
CA HIS A 81 -10.15 3.18 14.09
C HIS A 81 -9.06 2.18 14.51
N GLN A 82 -8.59 2.22 15.76
CA GLN A 82 -7.45 1.45 16.25
C GLN A 82 -7.57 -0.04 15.95
N THR A 83 -8.72 -0.65 16.27
CA THR A 83 -8.95 -2.08 16.05
C THR A 83 -8.81 -2.45 14.58
N ARG A 84 -9.29 -1.60 13.67
CA ARG A 84 -9.23 -1.89 12.24
C ARG A 84 -7.84 -1.68 11.67
N ILE A 85 -7.13 -0.64 12.11
CA ILE A 85 -5.71 -0.43 11.76
C ILE A 85 -4.90 -1.67 12.15
N GLN A 86 -5.04 -2.16 13.39
CA GLN A 86 -4.35 -3.39 13.83
C GLN A 86 -4.69 -4.63 12.99
N GLN A 87 -5.91 -4.73 12.46
CA GLN A 87 -6.28 -5.83 11.55
C GLN A 87 -5.58 -5.70 10.20
N TRP A 88 -5.45 -4.49 9.65
CA TRP A 88 -4.66 -4.25 8.44
C TRP A 88 -3.18 -4.61 8.65
N GLU A 89 -2.60 -4.22 9.78
CA GLU A 89 -1.22 -4.59 10.15
C GLU A 89 -1.05 -6.10 10.21
N LYS A 90 -1.93 -6.81 10.93
CA LYS A 90 -1.91 -8.28 11.02
C LYS A 90 -2.02 -8.94 9.65
N THR A 91 -2.88 -8.41 8.78
CA THR A 91 -3.07 -8.90 7.40
C THR A 91 -1.78 -8.79 6.59
N LEU A 92 -1.11 -7.63 6.64
CA LEU A 92 0.13 -7.42 5.91
C LEU A 92 1.32 -8.20 6.51
N VAL A 93 1.40 -8.34 7.83
CA VAL A 93 2.40 -9.21 8.46
C VAL A 93 2.21 -10.67 8.03
N ALA A 94 0.96 -11.15 7.93
CA ALA A 94 0.68 -12.49 7.40
C ALA A 94 1.08 -12.63 5.92
N TYR A 95 0.82 -11.60 5.10
CA TYR A 95 1.31 -11.53 3.72
C TYR A 95 2.83 -11.63 3.65
N TYR A 96 3.57 -10.82 4.42
CA TYR A 96 5.03 -10.84 4.41
C TYR A 96 5.61 -12.16 4.93
N LYS A 97 4.94 -12.80 5.90
CA LYS A 97 5.32 -14.15 6.37
C LYS A 97 5.29 -15.19 5.25
N ARG A 98 4.35 -15.03 4.30
CA ARG A 98 4.17 -15.95 3.17
C ARG A 98 5.08 -15.63 1.98
N THR A 99 5.44 -14.35 1.80
CA THR A 99 6.03 -13.87 0.53
C THR A 99 7.49 -13.42 0.65
N THR A 100 8.02 -13.27 1.87
CA THR A 100 9.39 -12.82 2.10
C THR A 100 10.14 -13.79 3.00
N SER A 101 11.45 -13.91 2.79
CA SER A 101 12.33 -14.61 3.73
C SER A 101 12.75 -13.64 4.86
N GLY A 102 12.85 -14.17 6.09
CA GLY A 102 13.26 -13.38 7.26
C GLY A 102 12.10 -12.95 8.15
N ASN A 103 12.23 -11.78 8.80
CA ASN A 103 11.28 -11.31 9.81
C ASN A 103 10.14 -10.52 9.14
N PRO A 104 8.88 -11.01 9.19
CA PRO A 104 7.75 -10.37 8.53
C PRO A 104 7.35 -9.04 9.18
N THR A 105 7.49 -8.91 10.50
CA THR A 105 7.23 -7.65 11.22
C THR A 105 8.23 -6.58 10.81
N ARG A 106 9.53 -6.91 10.76
CA ARG A 106 10.56 -5.97 10.28
C ARG A 106 10.30 -5.54 8.83
N THR A 107 9.82 -6.46 8.00
CA THR A 107 9.46 -6.15 6.60
C THR A 107 8.28 -5.18 6.54
N PHE A 108 7.27 -5.40 7.38
CA PHE A 108 6.14 -4.48 7.54
C PHE A 108 6.57 -3.08 8.05
N ASP A 109 7.44 -3.01 9.05
CA ASP A 109 7.97 -1.74 9.56
C ASP A 109 8.77 -0.97 8.50
N THR A 110 9.55 -1.69 7.69
CA THR A 110 10.28 -1.14 6.55
C THR A 110 9.32 -0.60 5.49
N PHE A 111 8.22 -1.29 5.23
CA PHE A 111 7.16 -0.82 4.35
C PHE A 111 6.53 0.48 4.86
N ARG A 112 6.13 0.56 6.14
CA ARG A 112 5.61 1.81 6.74
C ARG A 112 6.61 2.96 6.62
N THR A 113 7.89 2.69 6.88
CA THR A 113 8.95 3.70 6.76
C THR A 113 9.08 4.20 5.33
N ARG A 114 9.01 3.30 4.34
CA ARG A 114 9.05 3.67 2.92
C ARG A 114 7.87 4.56 2.54
N LEU A 115 6.65 4.23 2.98
CA LEU A 115 5.46 5.05 2.73
C LEU A 115 5.60 6.48 3.29
N ALA A 116 6.14 6.60 4.51
CA ALA A 116 6.38 7.90 5.13
C ALA A 116 7.41 8.73 4.34
N ASN A 117 8.47 8.06 3.87
CA ASN A 117 9.49 8.68 3.04
C ASN A 117 8.93 9.08 1.66
N GLU A 118 8.16 8.22 0.99
CA GLU A 118 7.49 8.52 -0.28
C GLU A 118 6.60 9.77 -0.16
N THR A 119 5.83 9.87 0.93
CA THR A 119 4.96 11.03 1.19
C THR A 119 5.77 12.29 1.48
N SER A 120 6.84 12.17 2.28
CA SER A 120 7.75 13.30 2.56
C SER A 120 8.45 13.80 1.31
N GLN A 121 8.92 12.90 0.44
CA GLN A 121 9.54 13.26 -0.83
C GLN A 121 8.54 13.96 -1.77
N ARG A 122 7.27 13.56 -1.75
CA ARG A 122 6.21 14.27 -2.48
C ARG A 122 6.02 15.70 -1.96
N ALA A 123 6.05 15.91 -0.65
CA ALA A 123 5.97 17.25 -0.07
C ALA A 123 7.16 18.13 -0.48
N ILE A 124 8.36 17.56 -0.54
CA ILE A 124 9.56 18.24 -1.04
C ILE A 124 9.40 18.60 -2.53
N ALA A 125 8.93 17.66 -3.35
CA ALA A 125 8.79 17.86 -4.79
C ALA A 125 7.73 18.91 -5.17
N LEU A 126 6.64 19.04 -4.41
CA LEU A 126 5.55 19.98 -4.70
C LEU A 126 5.73 21.36 -4.05
N THR A 127 6.70 21.53 -3.13
CA THR A 127 6.75 22.60 -2.11
C THR A 127 5.65 22.48 -1.06
N THR A 128 5.94 22.93 0.16
CA THR A 128 5.03 22.82 1.30
C THR A 128 3.65 23.46 1.05
N PRO A 129 3.52 24.68 0.49
CA PRO A 129 2.21 25.30 0.26
C PRO A 129 1.32 24.49 -0.69
N VAL A 130 1.87 24.00 -1.81
CA VAL A 130 1.09 23.23 -2.81
C VAL A 130 0.72 21.85 -2.26
N PHE A 131 1.69 21.19 -1.60
CA PHE A 131 1.44 19.90 -0.95
C PHE A 131 0.33 20.02 0.10
N CYS A 132 0.44 20.98 1.01
CA CYS A 132 -0.53 21.11 2.08
C CYS A 132 -1.89 21.62 1.61
N GLY A 133 -1.95 22.51 0.61
CA GLY A 133 -3.21 22.91 -0.03
C GLY A 133 -3.97 21.72 -0.65
N THR A 134 -3.25 20.71 -1.14
CA THR A 134 -3.85 19.51 -1.75
C THR A 134 -4.17 18.42 -0.73
N HIS A 135 -3.31 18.20 0.27
CA HIS A 135 -3.38 17.04 1.15
C HIS A 135 -3.99 17.33 2.53
N ALA A 136 -3.94 18.56 3.06
CA ALA A 136 -4.55 18.87 4.36
C ALA A 136 -6.07 18.59 4.42
N PRO A 137 -6.86 18.81 3.35
CA PRO A 137 -8.28 18.45 3.34
C PRO A 137 -8.53 16.95 3.58
N LEU A 138 -7.61 16.07 3.15
CA LEU A 138 -7.71 14.62 3.37
C LEU A 138 -7.78 14.28 4.86
N VAL A 139 -7.02 14.98 5.70
CA VAL A 139 -7.01 14.76 7.16
C VAL A 139 -8.37 15.08 7.77
N THR A 140 -9.01 16.15 7.32
CA THR A 140 -10.33 16.54 7.80
C THR A 140 -11.41 15.59 7.27
N ALA A 141 -11.35 15.20 6.00
CA ALA A 141 -12.28 14.23 5.42
C ALA A 141 -12.20 12.84 6.09
N ALA A 142 -10.98 12.37 6.41
CA ALA A 142 -10.79 11.10 7.09
C ALA A 142 -11.38 11.10 8.51
N MET A 143 -11.43 12.26 9.18
CA MET A 143 -12.01 12.37 10.52
C MET A 143 -13.54 12.25 10.53
N THR A 144 -14.19 12.80 9.51
CA THR A 144 -15.66 12.81 9.40
C THR A 144 -16.20 11.52 8.79
N ALA A 145 -15.39 10.80 8.01
CA ALA A 145 -15.78 9.53 7.42
C ALA A 145 -16.07 8.45 8.49
N SER A 146 -17.08 7.64 8.21
CA SER A 146 -17.34 6.36 8.87
C SER A 146 -16.30 5.32 8.42
N LEU A 147 -16.15 4.26 9.21
CA LEU A 147 -15.23 3.18 8.84
C LEU A 147 -15.64 2.54 7.50
N GLU A 148 -16.94 2.38 7.27
CA GLU A 148 -17.46 1.79 6.03
C GLU A 148 -17.11 2.66 4.80
N GLU A 149 -17.25 3.98 4.89
CA GLU A 149 -16.85 4.89 3.82
C GLU A 149 -15.36 4.82 3.53
N ILE A 150 -14.53 4.78 4.58
CA ILE A 150 -13.09 4.59 4.44
C ILE A 150 -12.83 3.29 3.68
N GLU A 151 -13.37 2.17 4.16
CA GLU A 151 -13.13 0.85 3.57
C GLU A 151 -13.63 0.74 2.13
N ARG A 152 -14.78 1.32 1.82
CA ARG A 152 -15.29 1.41 0.45
C ARG A 152 -14.32 2.13 -0.46
N GLY A 153 -13.70 3.21 0.01
CA GLY A 153 -12.64 3.92 -0.71
C GLY A 153 -11.33 3.14 -0.85
N LEU A 154 -11.04 2.22 0.06
CA LEU A 154 -9.83 1.36 0.02
C LEU A 154 -10.00 0.15 -0.90
N LEU A 155 -11.22 -0.13 -1.37
CA LEU A 155 -11.46 -1.23 -2.29
C LEU A 155 -10.68 -1.01 -3.59
N PRO A 156 -10.19 -2.11 -4.20
CA PRO A 156 -9.39 -2.02 -5.41
C PRO A 156 -10.17 -1.58 -6.66
N ASP A 157 -11.49 -1.58 -6.59
CA ASP A 157 -12.41 -1.14 -7.65
C ASP A 157 -13.03 0.23 -7.35
N ALA A 158 -12.58 0.90 -6.28
CA ALA A 158 -12.98 2.27 -5.98
C ALA A 158 -12.37 3.25 -7.00
N ASP A 159 -13.07 4.36 -7.23
CA ASP A 159 -12.62 5.39 -8.17
C ASP A 159 -11.23 5.94 -7.81
N GLY A 160 -10.44 6.22 -8.86
CA GLY A 160 -9.11 6.82 -8.77
C GLY A 160 -7.95 5.83 -8.94
N VAL A 161 -6.76 6.38 -9.16
CA VAL A 161 -5.54 5.58 -9.32
C VAL A 161 -4.96 5.24 -7.95
N ARG A 162 -4.89 3.95 -7.62
CA ARG A 162 -4.31 3.44 -6.39
C ARG A 162 -2.92 2.84 -6.66
N VAL A 163 -1.91 3.40 -6.00
CA VAL A 163 -0.56 2.82 -5.99
C VAL A 163 -0.49 1.75 -4.92
N ALA A 164 -0.02 0.57 -5.30
CA ALA A 164 0.17 -0.58 -4.43
C ALA A 164 1.59 -1.14 -4.55
N ASN A 165 2.14 -1.71 -3.48
CA ASN A 165 3.50 -2.27 -3.48
C ASN A 165 3.60 -3.62 -4.21
N ALA A 166 2.47 -4.30 -4.43
CA ALA A 166 2.37 -5.52 -5.21
C ALA A 166 1.06 -5.53 -6.00
N PRO A 167 1.01 -6.20 -7.17
CA PRO A 167 -0.23 -6.33 -7.92
C PRO A 167 -1.24 -7.21 -7.17
N ARG A 168 -2.51 -7.12 -7.58
CA ARG A 168 -3.54 -8.06 -7.15
C ARG A 168 -3.32 -9.43 -7.77
N CYS A 169 -3.61 -10.49 -7.03
CA CYS A 169 -3.53 -11.86 -7.56
C CYS A 169 -4.57 -12.12 -8.65
N ASP A 170 -5.75 -11.49 -8.56
CA ASP A 170 -6.83 -11.61 -9.54
C ASP A 170 -6.75 -10.58 -10.68
N ARG A 171 -5.87 -9.57 -10.54
CA ARG A 171 -5.51 -8.63 -11.61
C ARG A 171 -4.01 -8.40 -11.61
N PRO A 172 -3.23 -9.25 -12.28
CA PRO A 172 -1.79 -9.06 -12.40
C PRO A 172 -1.50 -7.71 -13.06
N ALA A 173 -0.38 -7.08 -12.67
CA ALA A 173 0.02 -5.80 -13.25
C ALA A 173 0.03 -5.91 -14.77
N PRO A 174 -0.49 -4.90 -15.49
CA PRO A 174 -0.47 -4.91 -16.95
C PRO A 174 0.99 -5.07 -17.40
N THR A 175 1.26 -6.14 -18.16
CA THR A 175 2.60 -6.60 -18.57
C THR A 175 3.33 -5.65 -19.52
N VAL A 176 2.77 -4.48 -19.80
CA VAL A 176 3.17 -3.55 -20.86
C VAL A 176 4.53 -2.89 -20.58
N LEU A 177 5.09 -2.96 -19.37
CA LEU A 177 6.40 -2.33 -19.08
C LEU A 177 7.62 -3.27 -19.17
N MET A 178 7.45 -4.60 -19.24
CA MET A 178 8.58 -5.53 -19.30
C MET A 178 8.85 -6.07 -20.71
N ALA A 179 7.82 -6.19 -21.55
CA ALA A 179 7.99 -6.61 -22.95
C ALA A 179 8.69 -5.53 -23.80
N ASP A 180 8.34 -4.25 -23.59
CA ASP A 180 8.93 -3.14 -24.35
C ASP A 180 10.37 -2.84 -23.93
N ALA A 181 10.71 -3.00 -22.64
CA ALA A 181 12.10 -2.90 -22.16
C ALA A 181 12.97 -4.05 -22.70
N ALA A 182 12.45 -5.27 -22.75
CA ALA A 182 13.15 -6.42 -23.33
C ALA A 182 13.26 -6.34 -24.86
N ALA A 183 12.26 -5.78 -25.55
CA ALA A 183 12.30 -5.51 -26.98
C ALA A 183 13.29 -4.38 -27.32
N ALA A 184 13.31 -3.29 -26.54
CA ALA A 184 14.27 -2.21 -26.68
C ALA A 184 15.71 -2.66 -26.38
N ALA A 185 15.92 -3.53 -25.40
CA ALA A 185 17.22 -4.12 -25.10
C ALA A 185 17.73 -5.07 -26.21
N LYS A 186 16.82 -5.73 -26.94
CA LYS A 186 17.16 -6.58 -28.10
C LYS A 186 17.37 -5.80 -29.40
N ALA A 187 16.91 -4.55 -29.47
CA ALA A 187 17.07 -3.67 -30.63
C ALA A 187 18.32 -2.78 -30.56
N ALA A 188 19.04 -2.77 -29.43
CA ALA A 188 20.28 -2.01 -29.29
C ALA A 188 21.43 -2.71 -30.05
N PRO A 189 22.11 -2.04 -31.01
CA PRO A 189 23.27 -2.61 -31.65
C PRO A 189 24.42 -2.79 -30.64
N ALA A 190 25.13 -3.91 -30.75
CA ALA A 190 26.24 -4.27 -29.88
C ALA A 190 27.28 -3.14 -29.82
N ARG A 191 27.45 -2.52 -28.66
CA ARG A 191 28.50 -1.54 -28.40
C ARG A 191 29.83 -2.29 -28.31
N ALA A 192 30.79 -1.93 -29.15
CA ALA A 192 32.13 -2.52 -29.16
C ALA A 192 32.81 -2.37 -27.78
N PRO A 193 33.64 -3.33 -27.34
CA PRO A 193 34.29 -3.31 -26.04
C PRO A 193 35.26 -2.14 -25.94
N ALA A 194 35.10 -1.32 -24.88
CA ALA A 194 36.06 -0.29 -24.53
C ALA A 194 37.35 -0.93 -24.02
N ALA A 195 38.48 -0.61 -24.66
CA ALA A 195 39.80 -1.02 -24.22
C ALA A 195 40.14 -0.42 -22.85
N SER A 196 40.52 -1.27 -21.90
CA SER A 196 41.06 -0.92 -20.60
C SER A 196 42.48 -0.38 -20.74
N GLY A 197 42.67 0.92 -20.56
CA GLY A 197 43.99 1.53 -20.41
C GLY A 197 44.31 1.75 -18.94
N ALA A 198 45.17 0.91 -18.36
CA ALA A 198 45.81 1.15 -17.08
C ALA A 198 47.00 2.11 -17.25
N ALA A 199 47.09 3.15 -16.41
CA ALA A 199 48.36 3.81 -16.09
C ALA A 199 48.30 4.40 -14.68
N ALA A 200 49.06 3.78 -13.78
CA ALA A 200 49.41 4.29 -12.47
C ALA A 200 50.49 5.37 -12.58
N GLY A 201 50.53 6.33 -11.65
CA GLY A 201 51.67 7.24 -11.50
C GLY A 201 51.41 8.45 -10.61
N ALA A 202 51.91 8.40 -9.38
CA ALA A 202 51.86 9.49 -8.40
C ALA A 202 52.83 10.63 -8.70
N ALA A 203 52.49 11.87 -8.33
CA ALA A 203 53.45 12.88 -7.86
C ALA A 203 52.77 14.04 -7.13
N LYS A 204 53.23 14.31 -5.90
CA LYS A 204 52.94 15.51 -5.10
C LYS A 204 53.59 16.74 -5.72
N THR A 205 52.96 17.92 -5.60
CA THR A 205 53.69 19.17 -5.27
C THR A 205 52.77 20.23 -4.69
N LYS A 206 53.15 20.76 -3.53
CA LYS A 206 52.67 22.02 -2.96
C LYS A 206 53.07 23.18 -3.87
N SER A 207 52.23 24.20 -4.00
CA SER A 207 52.69 25.59 -3.97
C SER A 207 51.59 26.57 -3.57
N LYS A 208 52.08 27.61 -2.92
CA LYS A 208 51.49 28.68 -2.13
C LYS A 208 51.25 29.92 -3.02
N SER A 209 50.58 30.91 -2.43
CA SER A 209 50.50 32.33 -2.82
C SER A 209 49.31 32.70 -3.71
N ALA A 210 48.72 33.89 -3.65
CA ALA A 210 48.63 34.96 -2.66
C ALA A 210 47.53 35.91 -3.19
N ALA A 211 47.03 36.78 -2.32
CA ALA A 211 46.01 37.80 -2.57
C ALA A 211 46.41 38.84 -3.64
N PRO A 212 45.51 39.78 -3.99
CA PRO A 212 45.38 40.99 -3.17
C PRO A 212 44.03 41.15 -2.46
#